data_AF-A0A4D4KVS3-F1
#
_entry.id   AF-A0A4D4KVS3-F1
#
_cell.length_a   1.000
_cell.length_b   1.000
_cell.length_c   1.000
_cell.angle_alpha   90.00
_cell.angle_beta   90.00
_cell.angle_gamma   90.00
#
_symmetry.space_group_name_H-M   'P 1'
#
loop_
_entity.id
_entity.type
_entity.pdbx_description
1 polymer ?
#
loop_
_entity_poly.entity_id
_entity_poly.type
_entity_poly.pdbx_seq_one_letter_code
_entity_poly.pdbx_strand_id
1 'polypeptide(L)'
;MLPQGIDPGDVELKQAPKGWKLKPAHDGYTVGGPALAPGENAEHSVVVRQLPDAASLAFKAVDTYEGGKVSRWIEVARDGDPEPENPAPVLRLKAAAADATPDVSPSLSASSSSSPSPKPEGGAPSSDGKEPAKAATSDGGSAWPAVGIIIGVCLFALAGGFVLVQQRRGSGGPAGSGGSGGSGTE
;
A
#
# COMPACT_ATOMS: atom_id res chain seq x y z
N MET A 1 -3.21 4.19 -10.92
CA MET A 1 -3.39 5.44 -11.69
C MET A 1 -4.16 5.12 -12.94
N LEU A 2 -5.20 5.90 -13.24
CA LEU A 2 -5.96 5.79 -14.49
C LEU A 2 -5.26 6.55 -15.62
N PRO A 3 -5.44 6.11 -16.88
CA PRO A 3 -5.05 6.88 -18.05
C PRO A 3 -5.69 8.28 -18.06
N GLN A 4 -5.03 9.24 -18.70
CA GLN A 4 -5.59 10.58 -18.91
C GLN A 4 -6.94 10.51 -19.62
N GLY A 5 -7.89 11.34 -19.19
CA GLY A 5 -9.24 11.39 -19.76
C GLY A 5 -10.23 10.35 -19.21
N ILE A 6 -9.84 9.52 -18.25
CA ILE A 6 -10.77 8.70 -17.46
C ILE A 6 -10.85 9.26 -16.04
N ASP A 7 -12.03 9.71 -15.64
CA ASP A 7 -12.28 10.15 -14.27
C ASP A 7 -12.39 8.93 -13.33
N PRO A 8 -11.74 8.92 -12.16
CA PRO A 8 -11.92 7.87 -11.16
C PRO A 8 -13.39 7.60 -10.75
N GLY A 9 -14.24 8.62 -10.78
CA GLY A 9 -15.67 8.52 -10.50
C GLY A 9 -16.47 7.84 -11.62
N ASP A 10 -15.89 7.71 -12.81
CA ASP A 10 -16.50 7.03 -13.97
C ASP A 10 -16.15 5.52 -14.02
N VAL A 11 -15.48 4.99 -12.99
CA VAL A 11 -15.06 3.59 -12.92
C VAL A 11 -15.85 2.84 -11.86
N GLU A 12 -16.57 1.81 -12.30
CA GLU A 12 -17.36 0.94 -11.43
C GLU A 12 -16.81 -0.48 -11.41
N LEU A 13 -16.85 -1.13 -10.25
CA LEU A 13 -16.45 -2.52 -10.12
C LEU A 13 -17.58 -3.45 -10.60
N LYS A 14 -17.32 -4.22 -11.65
CA LYS A 14 -18.25 -5.24 -12.17
C LYS A 14 -18.09 -6.58 -11.46
N GLN A 15 -16.84 -7.00 -11.27
CA GLN A 15 -16.50 -8.30 -10.69
C GLN A 15 -15.16 -8.22 -9.97
N ALA A 16 -15.01 -8.96 -8.88
CA ALA A 16 -13.77 -9.12 -8.12
C ALA A 16 -13.84 -10.39 -7.26
N PRO A 17 -12.71 -10.82 -6.64
CA PRO A 17 -12.73 -11.91 -5.68
C PRO A 17 -13.64 -11.60 -4.48
N LYS A 18 -14.05 -12.65 -3.76
CA LYS A 18 -15.01 -12.52 -2.66
C LYS A 18 -14.48 -11.56 -1.58
N GLY A 19 -15.27 -10.55 -1.25
CA GLY A 19 -14.95 -9.54 -0.23
C GLY A 19 -14.02 -8.43 -0.69
N TRP A 20 -13.52 -8.47 -1.93
CA TRP A 20 -12.77 -7.37 -2.53
C TRP A 20 -13.71 -6.21 -2.89
N LYS A 21 -13.18 -4.99 -2.76
CA LYS A 21 -13.91 -3.75 -3.04
C LYS A 21 -13.02 -2.79 -3.80
N LEU A 22 -13.64 -2.01 -4.69
CA LEU A 22 -13.02 -0.86 -5.31
C LEU A 22 -13.14 0.35 -4.37
N LYS A 23 -12.04 1.08 -4.21
CA LYS A 23 -12.00 2.38 -3.54
C LYS A 23 -11.46 3.41 -4.53
N PRO A 24 -12.22 4.48 -4.84
CA PRO A 24 -11.70 5.59 -5.64
C PRO A 24 -10.50 6.26 -4.96
N ALA A 25 -9.57 6.74 -5.77
CA ALA A 25 -8.43 7.56 -5.37
C ALA A 25 -8.38 8.80 -6.27
N HIS A 26 -7.55 9.78 -5.91
CA HIS A 26 -7.46 11.05 -6.65
C HIS A 26 -7.15 10.88 -8.14
N ASP A 27 -6.31 9.90 -8.49
CA ASP A 27 -5.84 9.66 -9.85
C ASP A 27 -6.11 8.23 -10.33
N GLY A 28 -7.02 7.51 -9.68
CA GLY A 28 -7.38 6.16 -10.08
C GLY A 28 -8.23 5.44 -9.04
N TYR A 29 -7.98 4.15 -8.84
CA TYR A 29 -8.68 3.36 -7.85
C TYR A 29 -7.78 2.27 -7.28
N THR A 30 -8.19 1.71 -6.14
CA THR A 30 -7.60 0.49 -5.57
C THR A 30 -8.68 -0.58 -5.48
N VAL A 31 -8.39 -1.78 -5.98
CA VAL A 31 -9.21 -2.97 -5.72
C VAL A 31 -8.44 -3.87 -4.77
N GLY A 32 -9.08 -4.29 -3.69
CA GLY A 32 -8.45 -5.18 -2.73
C GLY A 32 -9.42 -5.66 -1.66
N GLY A 33 -9.01 -6.70 -0.95
CA GLY A 33 -9.81 -7.35 0.08
C GLY A 33 -9.01 -8.43 0.82
N PRO A 34 -9.69 -9.46 1.34
CA PRO A 34 -9.02 -10.59 1.99
C PRO A 34 -7.96 -11.26 1.11
N ALA A 35 -6.97 -11.87 1.74
CA ALA A 35 -5.94 -12.65 1.07
C ALA A 35 -6.55 -13.77 0.20
N LEU A 36 -5.95 -13.96 -0.97
CA LEU A 36 -6.26 -15.09 -1.84
C LEU A 36 -5.45 -16.31 -1.41
N ALA A 37 -5.89 -17.50 -1.83
CA ALA A 37 -5.11 -18.70 -1.62
C ALA A 37 -3.77 -18.63 -2.38
N PRO A 38 -2.69 -19.26 -1.89
CA PRO A 38 -1.42 -19.30 -2.60
C PRO A 38 -1.57 -19.88 -4.01
N GLY A 39 -1.02 -19.17 -5.00
CA GLY A 39 -1.08 -19.56 -6.41
C GLY A 39 -2.36 -19.15 -7.14
N GLU A 40 -3.32 -18.51 -6.47
CA GLU A 40 -4.49 -17.93 -7.15
C GLU A 40 -4.24 -16.53 -7.70
N ASN A 41 -4.87 -16.25 -8.84
CA ASN A 41 -4.85 -14.93 -9.47
C ASN A 41 -5.97 -14.05 -8.92
N ALA A 42 -5.67 -12.76 -8.77
CA ALA A 42 -6.69 -11.75 -8.49
C ALA A 42 -7.35 -11.29 -9.79
N GLU A 43 -8.48 -11.90 -10.15
CA GLU A 43 -9.26 -11.49 -11.32
C GLU A 43 -10.34 -10.48 -10.94
N HIS A 44 -10.34 -9.33 -11.61
CA HIS A 44 -11.37 -8.31 -11.46
C HIS A 44 -11.71 -7.67 -12.80
N SER A 45 -12.92 -7.13 -12.90
CA SER A 45 -13.40 -6.40 -14.08
C SER A 45 -14.02 -5.09 -13.64
N VAL A 46 -13.72 -4.03 -14.37
CA VAL A 46 -14.31 -2.71 -14.18
C VAL A 46 -15.11 -2.30 -15.41
N VAL A 47 -16.10 -1.45 -15.21
CA VAL A 47 -16.77 -0.72 -16.28
C VAL A 47 -16.28 0.72 -16.21
N VAL A 48 -15.88 1.26 -17.34
CA VAL A 48 -15.54 2.67 -17.50
C VAL A 48 -16.66 3.31 -18.29
N ARG A 49 -17.32 4.34 -17.74
CA ARG A 49 -18.50 4.97 -18.35
C ARG A 49 -18.25 5.44 -19.78
N GLN A 50 -17.14 6.14 -20.00
CA GLN A 50 -16.75 6.66 -21.30
C GLN A 50 -15.24 6.58 -21.45
N LEU A 51 -14.77 6.02 -22.56
CA LEU A 51 -13.36 6.07 -22.92
C LEU A 51 -13.05 7.39 -23.65
N PRO A 52 -11.87 7.99 -23.41
CA PRO A 52 -11.45 9.20 -24.11
C PRO A 52 -11.19 8.94 -25.60
N ASP A 53 -11.27 10.00 -26.41
CA ASP A 53 -10.84 9.95 -27.81
C ASP A 53 -9.31 9.91 -27.88
N ALA A 54 -8.79 8.69 -27.95
CA ALA A 54 -7.37 8.40 -28.03
C ALA A 54 -7.17 7.13 -28.86
N ALA A 55 -6.02 6.96 -29.48
CA ALA A 55 -5.68 5.70 -30.16
C ALA A 55 -5.40 4.55 -29.17
N SER A 56 -5.07 4.89 -27.91
CA SER A 56 -4.68 3.92 -26.90
C SER A 56 -4.56 4.46 -25.51
N LEU A 57 -4.63 3.55 -24.53
CA LEU A 57 -4.51 3.83 -23.11
C LEU A 57 -3.56 2.85 -22.44
N ALA A 58 -2.58 3.36 -21.69
CA ALA A 58 -1.72 2.54 -20.84
C ALA A 58 -2.28 2.54 -19.40
N PHE A 59 -2.74 1.39 -18.96
CA PHE A 59 -3.25 1.18 -17.60
C PHE A 59 -2.10 0.80 -16.69
N LYS A 60 -1.65 1.75 -15.87
CA LYS A 60 -0.55 1.54 -14.94
C LYS A 60 -1.06 0.94 -13.63
N ALA A 61 -0.44 -0.16 -13.21
CA ALA A 61 -0.82 -0.88 -11.99
C ALA A 61 0.34 -1.01 -11.00
N VAL A 62 -0.01 -1.04 -9.71
CA VAL A 62 0.92 -1.31 -8.62
C VAL A 62 0.30 -2.40 -7.77
N ASP A 63 0.93 -3.57 -7.77
CA ASP A 63 0.43 -4.73 -7.05
C ASP A 63 1.20 -4.85 -5.74
N THR A 64 0.46 -4.90 -4.64
CA THR A 64 1.03 -5.15 -3.30
C THR A 64 0.63 -6.54 -2.86
N TYR A 65 1.62 -7.40 -2.62
CA TYR A 65 1.42 -8.77 -2.19
C TYR A 65 1.62 -8.92 -0.68
N GLU A 66 1.29 -10.10 -0.17
CA GLU A 66 1.63 -10.46 1.20
C GLU A 66 3.14 -10.31 1.47
N GLY A 67 3.47 -9.94 2.71
CA GLY A 67 4.86 -9.65 3.10
C GLY A 67 5.41 -8.32 2.57
N GLY A 68 4.56 -7.47 1.98
CA GLY A 68 4.93 -6.10 1.57
C GLY A 68 5.73 -6.01 0.28
N LYS A 69 5.80 -7.09 -0.51
CA LYS A 69 6.38 -7.05 -1.86
C LYS A 69 5.51 -6.21 -2.77
N VAL A 70 6.14 -5.37 -3.60
CA VAL A 70 5.45 -4.46 -4.53
C VAL A 70 5.98 -4.66 -5.94
N SER A 71 5.09 -4.97 -6.88
CA SER A 71 5.37 -4.96 -8.32
C SER A 71 4.78 -3.71 -8.97
N ARG A 72 5.50 -3.13 -9.94
CA ARG A 72 5.10 -1.85 -10.58
C ARG A 72 5.00 -2.04 -12.09
N TRP A 73 3.81 -2.40 -12.55
CA TRP A 73 3.46 -2.52 -13.96
C TRP A 73 3.17 -1.15 -14.56
N ILE A 74 4.21 -0.33 -14.70
CA ILE A 74 4.09 1.09 -15.03
C ILE A 74 4.91 1.51 -16.26
N GLU A 75 5.73 0.60 -16.79
CA GLU A 75 6.67 0.87 -17.87
C GLU A 75 5.97 0.81 -19.22
N VAL A 76 6.04 1.89 -20.02
CA VAL A 76 5.45 1.91 -21.36
C VAL A 76 6.55 1.56 -22.35
N ALA A 77 6.38 0.46 -23.09
CA ALA A 77 7.29 0.05 -24.15
C ALA A 77 7.43 1.15 -25.21
N ARG A 78 8.65 1.36 -25.68
CA ARG A 78 8.98 2.31 -26.75
C ARG A 78 9.50 1.55 -27.96
N ASP A 79 9.21 2.06 -29.15
CA ASP A 79 9.69 1.44 -30.39
C ASP A 79 11.22 1.38 -30.44
N GLY A 80 11.75 0.18 -30.65
CA GLY A 80 13.19 -0.07 -30.77
C GLY A 80 13.92 -0.30 -29.45
N ASP A 81 13.26 -0.09 -28.30
CA ASP A 81 13.79 -0.47 -26.98
C ASP A 81 13.46 -1.94 -26.67
N PRO A 82 14.26 -2.63 -25.82
CA PRO A 82 13.89 -3.94 -25.31
C PRO A 82 12.58 -3.89 -24.52
N GLU A 83 11.83 -5.00 -24.51
CA GLU A 83 10.62 -5.15 -23.70
C GLU A 83 10.94 -4.87 -22.21
N PRO A 84 10.18 -4.00 -21.54
CA PRO A 84 10.36 -3.75 -20.10
C PRO A 84 10.08 -5.02 -19.28
N GLU A 85 10.66 -5.08 -18.08
CA GLU A 85 10.40 -6.20 -17.15
C GLU A 85 8.96 -6.14 -16.60
N ASN A 86 8.44 -4.93 -16.33
CA ASN A 86 7.08 -4.74 -15.82
C ASN A 86 6.27 -3.81 -16.74
N PRO A 87 5.89 -4.28 -17.94
CA PRO A 87 5.18 -3.46 -18.91
C PRO A 87 3.78 -3.10 -18.38
N ALA A 88 3.39 -1.83 -18.51
CA ALA A 88 2.03 -1.39 -18.25
C ALA A 88 1.09 -1.98 -19.30
N PRO A 89 -0.03 -2.63 -18.91
CA PRO A 89 -1.05 -3.07 -19.84
C PRO A 89 -1.54 -1.95 -20.78
N VAL A 90 -1.60 -2.25 -22.08
CA VAL A 90 -2.02 -1.27 -23.10
C VAL A 90 -3.30 -1.72 -23.77
N LEU A 91 -4.33 -0.87 -23.71
CA LEU A 91 -5.56 -1.01 -24.49
C LEU A 91 -5.45 -0.16 -25.77
N ARG A 92 -5.60 -0.78 -26.93
CA ARG A 92 -5.72 -0.09 -28.22
C ARG A 92 -7.19 0.20 -28.51
N LEU A 93 -7.49 1.42 -28.90
CA LEU A 93 -8.85 1.88 -29.16
C LEU A 93 -9.07 2.04 -30.66
N LYS A 94 -10.30 1.81 -31.10
CA LYS A 94 -10.76 2.19 -32.43
C LYS A 94 -11.42 3.56 -32.35
N ALA A 95 -11.50 4.25 -33.48
CA ALA A 95 -12.24 5.50 -33.57
C ALA A 95 -13.69 5.30 -33.09
N ALA A 96 -14.23 6.33 -32.41
CA ALA A 96 -15.62 6.34 -32.01
C ALA A 96 -16.54 6.28 -33.25
N ALA A 97 -17.68 5.60 -33.11
CA ALA A 97 -18.72 5.67 -34.12
C ALA A 97 -19.34 7.07 -34.16
N ALA A 98 -19.78 7.52 -35.34
CA ALA A 98 -20.31 8.88 -35.53
C ALA A 98 -21.54 9.20 -34.66
N ASP A 99 -22.31 8.19 -34.25
CA ASP A 99 -23.50 8.31 -33.40
C ASP A 99 -23.25 7.95 -31.92
N ALA A 100 -21.99 7.81 -31.49
CA ALA A 100 -21.69 7.53 -30.09
C ALA A 100 -22.04 8.74 -29.21
N THR A 101 -23.07 8.59 -28.38
CA THR A 101 -23.44 9.59 -27.36
C THR A 101 -22.93 9.14 -25.99
N PRO A 102 -22.33 10.04 -25.19
CA PRO A 102 -21.87 9.70 -23.85
C PRO A 102 -23.06 9.36 -22.95
N ASP A 103 -22.95 8.30 -22.16
CA ASP A 103 -23.96 7.91 -21.18
C ASP A 103 -23.97 8.93 -20.01
N VAL A 104 -25.00 9.78 -19.97
CA VAL A 104 -25.14 10.81 -18.93
C VAL A 104 -26.03 10.30 -17.81
N SER A 105 -25.46 9.65 -16.79
CA SER A 105 -26.14 9.49 -15.50
C SER A 105 -26.08 10.80 -14.68
N PRO A 106 -27.11 11.10 -13.86
CA PRO A 106 -27.20 12.39 -13.17
C PRO A 106 -26.08 12.56 -12.14
N SER A 107 -25.22 13.53 -12.38
CA SER A 107 -24.17 13.99 -11.47
C SER A 107 -24.79 14.57 -10.19
N LEU A 108 -24.42 14.04 -9.02
CA LEU A 108 -24.67 14.71 -7.74
C LEU A 108 -23.78 15.94 -7.66
N SER A 109 -24.37 17.08 -8.00
CA SER A 109 -23.73 18.40 -7.96
C SER A 109 -23.26 18.74 -6.53
N ALA A 110 -21.94 18.76 -6.31
CA ALA A 110 -21.34 19.41 -5.15
C ALA A 110 -20.87 20.81 -5.59
N SER A 111 -21.58 21.84 -5.09
CA SER A 111 -21.33 23.25 -5.37
C SER A 111 -19.88 23.65 -5.14
N SER A 112 -19.28 24.28 -6.15
CA SER A 112 -18.05 25.05 -6.03
C SER A 112 -18.34 26.34 -5.25
N SER A 113 -17.65 26.56 -4.13
CA SER A 113 -17.51 27.88 -3.53
C SER A 113 -16.09 28.37 -3.78
N SER A 114 -15.96 29.27 -4.74
CA SER A 114 -14.73 29.95 -5.11
C SER A 114 -14.45 31.07 -4.11
N SER A 115 -13.22 31.16 -3.60
CA SER A 115 -12.69 32.43 -3.07
C SER A 115 -11.20 32.55 -3.45
N PRO A 116 -10.76 33.67 -4.03
CA PRO A 116 -9.47 33.78 -4.73
C PRO A 116 -8.25 34.04 -3.82
N SER A 117 -7.09 33.69 -4.40
CA SER A 117 -5.69 33.85 -3.99
C SER A 117 -5.29 35.24 -3.46
N PRO A 118 -4.13 35.37 -2.77
CA PRO A 118 -2.99 35.91 -3.51
C PRO A 118 -1.61 35.24 -3.27
N LYS A 119 -0.83 35.30 -4.36
CA LYS A 119 0.63 35.10 -4.58
C LYS A 119 1.48 36.06 -3.70
N PRO A 120 2.75 35.74 -3.33
CA PRO A 120 3.95 36.05 -4.16
C PRO A 120 4.93 34.85 -4.21
N GLU A 121 5.57 34.50 -5.32
CA GLU A 121 6.72 35.14 -5.99
C GLU A 121 8.04 35.16 -5.19
N GLY A 122 9.05 34.44 -5.71
CA GLY A 122 10.44 34.89 -5.68
C GLY A 122 11.40 34.20 -4.70
N GLY A 123 12.41 33.51 -5.26
CA GLY A 123 13.78 33.56 -4.71
C GLY A 123 14.31 32.29 -4.04
N ALA A 124 15.04 31.48 -4.80
CA ALA A 124 16.24 30.81 -4.29
C ALA A 124 17.42 31.82 -4.41
N PRO A 125 18.48 31.75 -3.58
CA PRO A 125 19.46 30.67 -3.70
C PRO A 125 20.08 30.16 -2.38
N SER A 126 20.81 29.06 -2.56
CA SER A 126 21.72 28.29 -1.70
C SER A 126 22.42 29.01 -0.55
N SER A 127 22.64 28.28 0.56
CA SER A 127 24.00 28.14 1.10
C SER A 127 24.15 26.93 2.03
N ASP A 128 25.24 26.22 1.80
CA ASP A 128 25.81 25.10 2.54
C ASP A 128 26.45 25.58 3.87
N GLY A 129 26.48 24.71 4.90
CA GLY A 129 27.53 24.75 5.92
C GLY A 129 27.17 25.07 7.38
N LYS A 130 27.29 24.02 8.21
CA LYS A 130 28.03 23.98 9.50
C LYS A 130 27.30 24.35 10.82
N GLU A 131 27.07 23.30 11.64
CA GLU A 131 26.91 23.22 13.11
C GLU A 131 28.05 23.93 13.90
N PRO A 132 28.04 24.04 15.25
CA PRO A 132 27.00 23.79 16.26
C PRO A 132 26.84 24.92 17.32
N ALA A 133 25.86 24.76 18.22
CA ALA A 133 25.93 24.98 19.69
C ALA A 133 24.77 25.78 20.33
N LYS A 134 23.93 24.99 21.04
CA LYS A 134 23.60 25.09 22.48
C LYS A 134 22.74 26.25 23.04
N ALA A 135 21.59 25.80 23.58
CA ALA A 135 20.84 26.27 24.78
C ALA A 135 20.20 27.66 24.73
N ALA A 136 19.07 27.96 25.36
CA ALA A 136 17.99 27.23 26.04
C ALA A 136 16.92 28.29 26.44
N THR A 137 15.74 27.82 26.87
CA THR A 137 14.67 28.57 27.60
C THR A 137 13.86 29.55 26.74
N SER A 138 12.56 29.78 26.90
CA SER A 138 11.48 29.35 27.80
C SER A 138 10.16 29.75 27.10
N ASP A 139 9.12 28.93 27.11
CA ASP A 139 7.96 28.96 28.03
C ASP A 139 6.79 29.89 27.59
N GLY A 140 5.58 29.31 27.59
CA GLY A 140 4.28 29.98 27.45
C GLY A 140 3.57 29.67 26.12
N GLY A 141 2.46 28.94 26.04
CA GLY A 141 1.55 28.38 27.02
C GLY A 141 0.22 28.03 26.33
N SER A 142 -0.46 26.99 26.81
CA SER A 142 -1.86 26.58 26.52
C SER A 142 -2.19 25.99 25.14
N ALA A 143 -2.97 24.90 24.99
CA ALA A 143 -3.49 23.90 25.94
C ALA A 143 -4.06 22.70 25.14
N TRP A 144 -3.59 21.48 25.48
CA TRP A 144 -4.29 20.17 25.50
C TRP A 144 -4.78 19.47 24.21
N PRO A 145 -4.94 18.11 24.25
CA PRO A 145 -4.03 17.09 24.81
C PRO A 145 -3.96 15.80 23.96
N ALA A 146 -2.81 15.11 23.91
CA ALA A 146 -2.76 13.68 23.52
C ALA A 146 -1.44 12.97 23.87
N VAL A 147 -1.10 12.77 25.16
CA VAL A 147 -0.18 11.69 25.58
C VAL A 147 -0.56 11.25 27.00
N GLY A 148 -0.75 9.93 27.23
CA GLY A 148 -0.74 9.41 28.60
C GLY A 148 -1.47 8.09 28.90
N ILE A 149 -1.19 7.00 28.19
CA ILE A 149 -1.28 5.66 28.81
C ILE A 149 0.12 5.04 28.76
N ILE A 150 1.00 5.57 29.61
CA ILE A 150 2.22 4.89 30.08
C ILE A 150 2.08 4.75 31.60
N ILE A 151 0.98 4.12 32.03
CA ILE A 151 0.80 3.52 33.36
C ILE A 151 -0.11 2.30 33.12
N GLY A 152 0.49 1.19 32.68
CA GLY A 152 -0.26 -0.02 32.32
C GLY A 152 0.56 -1.18 31.79
N VAL A 153 1.82 -0.96 31.39
CA VAL A 153 2.72 -2.01 30.87
C VAL A 153 3.96 -2.27 31.76
N CYS A 154 4.06 -1.62 32.92
CA CYS A 154 5.05 -2.01 33.96
C CYS A 154 4.52 -3.04 34.98
N LEU A 155 3.28 -3.55 34.84
CA LEU A 155 2.73 -4.59 35.73
C LEU A 155 2.27 -5.89 35.02
N PHE A 156 2.40 -6.02 33.70
CA PHE A 156 2.19 -7.31 33.01
C PHE A 156 3.48 -8.02 32.59
N ALA A 157 4.64 -7.35 32.67
CA ALA A 157 5.94 -7.96 32.36
C ALA A 157 6.55 -8.80 33.51
N LEU A 158 5.89 -8.88 34.67
CA LEU A 158 6.33 -9.72 35.80
C LEU A 158 5.47 -10.97 36.04
N ALA A 159 4.37 -11.18 35.30
CA ALA A 159 3.54 -12.39 35.39
C ALA A 159 3.75 -13.38 34.23
N GLY A 160 4.12 -12.92 33.02
CA GLY A 160 4.35 -13.81 31.87
C GLY A 160 5.72 -14.49 31.85
N GLY A 161 6.75 -13.85 32.41
CA GLY A 161 8.13 -14.37 32.40
C GLY A 161 8.38 -15.51 33.40
N PHE A 162 7.58 -15.62 34.47
CA PHE A 162 7.80 -16.60 35.53
C PHE A 162 7.25 -18.01 35.18
N VAL A 163 6.23 -18.09 34.32
CA VAL A 163 5.57 -19.37 33.99
C VAL A 163 6.37 -20.20 32.98
N LEU A 164 7.12 -19.58 32.06
CA LEU A 164 7.92 -20.31 31.05
C LEU A 164 9.28 -20.83 31.57
N VAL A 165 9.76 -20.34 32.72
CA VAL A 165 11.04 -20.80 33.30
C VAL A 165 10.87 -22.00 34.24
N GLN A 166 9.70 -22.15 34.89
CA GLN A 166 9.44 -23.29 35.78
C GLN A 166 9.13 -24.59 35.02
N GLN A 167 8.52 -24.53 33.83
CA GLN A 167 8.25 -25.73 33.02
C GLN A 167 9.52 -26.39 32.44
N ARG A 168 10.66 -25.69 32.41
CA ARG A 168 11.92 -26.24 31.88
C ARG A 168 12.79 -26.93 32.94
N ARG A 169 12.39 -26.94 34.22
CA ARG A 169 13.22 -27.51 35.32
C ARG A 169 12.57 -28.69 36.05
N GLY A 170 11.42 -29.19 35.59
CA GLY A 170 10.77 -30.36 36.18
C GLY A 170 10.26 -31.30 35.11
N SER A 171 11.10 -32.23 34.64
CA SER A 171 10.75 -33.60 34.20
C SER A 171 11.97 -34.31 33.62
N GLY A 172 12.42 -35.36 34.31
CA GLY A 172 13.49 -36.31 33.91
C GLY A 172 14.74 -36.13 34.76
N GLY A 173 15.07 -36.93 35.77
CA GLY A 173 14.78 -38.33 36.09
C GLY A 173 16.10 -38.92 36.64
N PRO A 174 16.12 -39.68 37.75
CA PRO A 174 17.35 -40.00 38.47
C PRO A 174 18.17 -41.17 37.89
N ALA A 175 19.41 -41.22 38.36
CA ALA A 175 20.52 -42.11 38.05
C ALA A 175 20.25 -43.63 38.07
N GLY A 176 21.05 -44.35 37.26
CA GLY A 176 21.36 -45.78 37.39
C GLY A 176 22.19 -46.21 36.17
N SER A 177 23.53 -46.22 36.23
CA SER A 177 24.39 -47.26 36.83
C SER A 177 24.78 -48.36 35.82
N GLY A 178 26.08 -48.38 35.48
CA GLY A 178 26.84 -49.53 34.97
C GLY A 178 26.75 -49.75 33.45
N GLY A 179 27.83 -49.93 32.68
CA GLY A 179 29.21 -50.21 33.03
C GLY A 179 29.77 -51.29 32.10
N SER A 180 30.83 -50.93 31.36
CA SER A 180 31.98 -51.79 31.02
C SER A 180 31.91 -52.80 29.86
N GLY A 181 32.91 -52.65 28.96
CA GLY A 181 33.60 -53.70 28.19
C GLY A 181 32.97 -54.03 26.84
N GLY A 182 33.68 -54.12 25.71
CA GLY A 182 35.11 -54.22 25.43
C GLY A 182 35.28 -55.11 24.19
N SER A 183 36.07 -54.65 23.21
CA SER A 183 36.88 -55.41 22.21
C SER A 183 36.35 -56.70 21.53
N GLY A 184 36.57 -56.80 20.21
CA GLY A 184 37.05 -58.06 19.60
C GLY A 184 36.38 -58.49 18.28
N THR A 185 37.17 -58.42 17.21
CA THR A 185 37.29 -59.32 16.04
C THR A 185 36.36 -60.54 15.91
N GLU A 186 35.73 -60.70 14.75
CA GLU A 186 36.03 -61.77 13.76
C GLU A 186 35.50 -61.37 12.37
#